data_AF-A0A3D3S3W4-F1
#
_entry.id   AF-A0A3D3S3W4-F1
#
_cell.length_a   1.000
_cell.length_b   1.000
_cell.length_c   1.000
_cell.angle_alpha   90.00
_cell.angle_beta   90.00
_cell.angle_gamma   90.00
#
_symmetry.space_group_name_H-M   'P 1'
#
loop_
_entity.id
_entity.type
_entity.pdbx_description
1 polymer ?
#
loop_
_entity_poly.entity_id
_entity_poly.type
_entity_poly.pdbx_seq_one_letter_code
_entity_poly.pdbx_strand_id
1 'polypeptide(L)'
;MKALPMFAGVALAGVAALMSGPASAKVSAEEAAKLGIEGTELTPIGAIRAGNAEGTIPAWEGGITTPPAGYEEGKWYVDPYKDDQILFTITAQNYEQYADKLSPGTIAMLKKYPDTFKLNVYPSRRSASYPEWLYENSIWNASNTDWCDPPPDGPNSAQRCVPRDTWRPGVFFPIPKDGGEAMYNHTFYFFGKWFTSVAYGFNAFPDGDYAEHVKRERWLQVMYLEGDERPTGDIFDRNGGAAWCFSQEDLAPPRTAGTMFSG
;
A
#
# COMPACT_ATOMS: atom_id res chain seq x y z
N MET A 1 41.45 59.89 47.50
CA MET A 1 40.61 58.71 47.84
C MET A 1 40.35 57.98 46.55
N LYS A 2 40.86 56.76 46.44
CA LYS A 2 41.00 55.98 45.19
C LYS A 2 39.79 55.06 44.99
N ALA A 3 39.44 54.89 43.71
CA ALA A 3 38.56 53.94 43.03
C ALA A 3 37.84 52.84 43.84
N LEU A 4 36.54 52.70 43.55
CA LEU A 4 35.64 51.61 43.96
C LEU A 4 35.84 50.38 43.05
N PRO A 5 36.01 49.15 43.57
CA PRO A 5 36.08 47.96 42.74
C PRO A 5 34.72 47.28 42.53
N MET A 6 34.66 46.62 41.39
CA MET A 6 33.65 45.70 40.84
C MET A 6 33.51 44.41 41.67
N PHE A 7 32.43 43.67 41.39
CA PHE A 7 32.07 42.28 41.78
C PHE A 7 31.10 42.08 42.96
N ALA A 8 29.81 41.98 42.63
CA ALA A 8 28.88 41.01 43.22
C ALA A 8 27.64 40.91 42.32
N GLY A 9 27.44 39.78 41.64
CA GLY A 9 26.30 39.58 40.75
C GLY A 9 26.34 38.21 40.06
N VAL A 10 26.43 37.14 40.84
CA VAL A 10 26.18 35.77 40.38
C VAL A 10 24.97 35.25 41.14
N ALA A 11 24.12 34.50 40.42
CA ALA A 11 23.03 33.62 40.86
C ALA A 11 21.60 34.17 40.72
N LEU A 12 21.01 34.00 39.52
CA LEU A 12 19.86 33.10 39.29
C LEU A 12 19.45 33.16 37.80
N ALA A 13 20.07 32.34 36.96
CA ALA A 13 19.60 32.11 35.59
C ALA A 13 19.88 30.65 35.21
N GLY A 14 18.98 29.77 35.63
CA GLY A 14 18.91 28.34 35.34
C GLY A 14 17.62 27.87 36.00
N VAL A 15 16.65 27.25 35.35
CA VAL A 15 16.71 26.23 34.30
C VAL A 15 15.43 26.36 33.48
N ALA A 16 15.55 26.68 32.18
CA ALA A 16 14.46 26.54 31.22
C ALA A 16 15.03 25.96 29.90
N ALA A 17 15.90 24.95 30.05
CA ALA A 17 16.46 24.22 28.93
C ALA A 17 15.70 22.90 28.76
N LEU A 18 14.93 22.84 27.68
CA LEU A 18 14.76 21.66 26.82
C LEU A 18 14.13 20.42 27.47
N MET A 19 12.81 20.45 27.65
CA MET A 19 12.00 19.23 27.51
C MET A 19 11.69 18.99 26.03
N SER A 20 12.74 18.78 25.22
CA SER A 20 12.61 18.18 23.90
C SER A 20 12.57 16.67 24.12
N GLY A 21 11.39 16.13 24.44
CA GLY A 21 11.20 14.68 24.48
C GLY A 21 11.58 14.08 23.12
N PRO A 22 12.20 12.88 23.09
CA PRO A 22 12.46 12.21 21.82
C PRO A 22 11.13 12.05 21.09
N ALA A 23 11.04 12.54 19.85
CA ALA A 23 9.93 12.25 18.97
C ALA A 23 9.92 10.72 18.75
N SER A 24 9.04 10.00 19.46
CA SER A 24 8.89 8.57 19.24
C SER A 24 8.21 8.36 17.89
N ALA A 25 8.97 7.84 16.93
CA ALA A 25 8.44 7.40 15.63
C ALA A 25 7.39 6.29 15.82
N LYS A 26 7.55 5.44 16.84
CA LYS A 26 6.66 4.31 17.17
C LYS A 26 5.29 4.75 17.69
N VAL A 27 4.23 4.04 17.31
CA VAL A 27 2.90 4.24 17.90
C VAL A 27 2.90 3.78 19.36
N SER A 28 2.10 4.41 20.22
CA SER A 28 1.99 4.00 21.62
C SER A 28 1.33 2.62 21.73
N ALA A 29 1.50 1.95 22.88
CA ALA A 29 0.80 0.68 23.14
C ALA A 29 -0.73 0.84 23.07
N GLU A 30 -1.24 2.01 23.44
CA GLU A 30 -2.67 2.35 23.39
C GLU A 30 -3.15 2.51 21.94
N GLU A 31 -2.33 3.10 21.08
CA GLU A 31 -2.60 3.19 19.64
C GLU A 31 -2.56 1.81 18.98
N ALA A 32 -1.55 1.00 19.29
CA ALA A 32 -1.45 -0.36 18.77
C ALA A 32 -2.62 -1.25 19.22
N ALA A 33 -3.14 -1.06 20.44
CA ALA A 33 -4.31 -1.77 20.94
C ALA A 33 -5.60 -1.49 20.14
N LYS A 34 -5.62 -0.45 19.28
CA LYS A 34 -6.73 -0.21 18.34
C LYS A 34 -6.74 -1.18 17.16
N LEU A 35 -5.66 -1.91 16.92
CA LEU A 35 -5.55 -2.92 15.85
C LEU A 35 -5.91 -4.30 16.40
N GLY A 36 -6.58 -5.11 15.59
CA GLY A 36 -6.90 -6.49 15.96
C GLY A 36 -7.68 -7.21 14.88
N ILE A 37 -7.80 -8.54 14.98
CA ILE A 37 -8.62 -9.34 14.07
C ILE A 37 -10.11 -9.07 14.31
N GLU A 38 -10.53 -8.99 15.58
CA GLU A 38 -11.93 -8.84 15.99
C GLU A 38 -12.08 -7.77 17.07
N GLY A 39 -13.25 -7.12 17.13
CA GLY A 39 -13.64 -6.25 18.26
C GLY A 39 -12.88 -4.93 18.41
N THR A 40 -11.98 -4.59 17.50
CA THR A 40 -11.13 -3.38 17.57
C THR A 40 -11.60 -2.25 16.66
N GLU A 41 -11.18 -1.01 16.94
CA GLU A 41 -11.50 0.18 16.13
C GLU A 41 -10.95 0.05 14.69
N LEU A 42 -9.73 -0.46 14.57
CA LEU A 42 -9.02 -0.68 13.32
C LEU A 42 -8.88 -2.18 13.03
N THR A 43 -8.96 -2.53 11.75
CA THR A 43 -8.56 -3.86 11.23
C THR A 43 -7.07 -4.11 11.48
N PRO A 44 -6.55 -5.34 11.35
CA PRO A 44 -5.14 -5.63 11.62
C PRO A 44 -4.17 -4.84 10.72
N ILE A 45 -4.65 -4.42 9.56
CA ILE A 45 -3.90 -3.64 8.56
C ILE A 45 -4.13 -2.12 8.69
N GLY A 46 -4.85 -1.66 9.72
CA GLY A 46 -5.00 -0.24 10.00
C GLY A 46 -6.23 0.47 9.42
N ALA A 47 -7.02 -0.20 8.60
CA ALA A 47 -8.26 0.39 8.10
C ALA A 47 -9.32 0.51 9.21
N ILE A 48 -10.13 1.57 9.19
CA ILE A 48 -11.32 1.71 10.07
C ILE A 48 -12.19 0.46 9.92
N ARG A 49 -12.56 -0.19 11.03
CA ARG A 49 -13.36 -1.43 10.98
C ARG A 49 -14.81 -1.17 10.63
N ALA A 50 -15.44 -0.19 11.28
CA ALA A 50 -16.89 0.00 11.29
C ALA A 50 -17.52 0.39 9.93
N GLY A 51 -16.71 0.71 8.92
CA GLY A 51 -17.20 1.28 7.66
C GLY A 51 -17.25 2.81 7.74
N ASN A 52 -18.25 3.43 7.11
CA ASN A 52 -18.44 4.89 7.18
C ASN A 52 -19.77 5.28 7.84
N ALA A 53 -19.85 6.53 8.29
CA ALA A 53 -21.02 7.06 8.99
C ALA A 53 -22.29 7.11 8.10
N GLU A 54 -22.12 7.20 6.78
CA GLU A 54 -23.23 7.21 5.80
C GLU A 54 -23.85 5.82 5.58
N GLY A 55 -23.21 4.74 6.07
CA GLY A 55 -23.66 3.37 5.87
C GLY A 55 -23.49 2.83 4.44
N THR A 56 -22.79 3.57 3.57
CA THR A 56 -22.51 3.18 2.17
C THR A 56 -21.31 2.25 2.05
N ILE A 57 -20.47 2.18 3.08
CA ILE A 57 -19.36 1.23 3.22
C ILE A 57 -19.65 0.36 4.46
N PRO A 58 -19.77 -0.97 4.30
CA PRO A 58 -20.06 -1.86 5.42
C PRO A 58 -18.84 -2.00 6.35
N ALA A 59 -19.08 -2.53 7.55
CA ALA A 59 -18.01 -2.97 8.43
C ALA A 59 -17.17 -4.07 7.78
N TRP A 60 -15.89 -4.18 8.16
CA TRP A 60 -15.06 -5.31 7.75
C TRP A 60 -15.24 -6.48 8.72
N GLU A 61 -15.65 -7.61 8.15
CA GLU A 61 -16.00 -8.85 8.87
C GLU A 61 -15.06 -10.02 8.53
N GLY A 62 -13.85 -9.74 8.04
CA GLY A 62 -12.87 -10.77 7.66
C GLY A 62 -12.64 -10.92 6.16
N GLY A 63 -13.50 -10.33 5.32
CA GLY A 63 -13.42 -10.45 3.87
C GLY A 63 -13.78 -11.86 3.36
N ILE A 64 -13.34 -12.20 2.15
CA ILE A 64 -13.58 -13.50 1.53
C ILE A 64 -12.51 -14.49 2.04
N THR A 65 -12.91 -15.45 2.87
CA THR A 65 -12.00 -16.47 3.44
C THR A 65 -12.12 -17.84 2.77
N THR A 66 -13.13 -18.03 1.91
CA THR A 66 -13.33 -19.25 1.13
C THR A 66 -13.50 -18.89 -0.33
N PRO A 67 -12.97 -19.69 -1.28
CA PRO A 67 -13.14 -19.41 -2.69
C PRO A 67 -14.63 -19.33 -3.07
N PRO A 68 -15.04 -18.31 -3.86
CA PRO A 68 -16.41 -18.21 -4.33
C PRO A 68 -16.83 -19.42 -5.17
N ALA A 69 -18.12 -19.71 -5.19
CA ALA A 69 -18.66 -20.84 -5.94
C ALA A 69 -18.30 -20.76 -7.43
N GLY A 70 -17.77 -21.86 -7.98
CA GLY A 70 -17.32 -21.93 -9.37
C GLY A 70 -15.88 -21.42 -9.60
N TYR A 71 -15.17 -21.00 -8.56
CA TYR A 71 -13.73 -20.78 -8.66
C TYR A 71 -13.00 -22.10 -8.94
N GLU A 72 -12.10 -22.07 -9.91
CA GLU A 72 -11.20 -23.17 -10.25
C GLU A 72 -9.76 -22.65 -10.27
N GLU A 73 -8.84 -23.37 -9.61
CA GLU A 73 -7.43 -23.00 -9.59
C GLU A 73 -6.85 -22.98 -11.02
N GLY A 74 -6.09 -21.94 -11.34
CA GLY A 74 -5.50 -21.73 -12.67
C GLY A 74 -6.46 -21.23 -13.75
N LYS A 75 -7.75 -21.01 -13.43
CA LYS A 75 -8.71 -20.33 -14.31
C LYS A 75 -8.84 -18.84 -13.97
N TRP A 76 -9.61 -18.13 -14.77
CA TRP A 76 -9.98 -16.75 -14.49
C TRP A 76 -10.74 -16.64 -13.16
N TYR A 77 -10.47 -15.56 -12.41
CA TYR A 77 -11.23 -15.26 -11.20
C TYR A 77 -12.71 -15.08 -11.52
N VAL A 78 -13.55 -15.61 -10.63
CA VAL A 78 -15.01 -15.42 -10.70
C VAL A 78 -15.41 -14.21 -9.88
N ASP A 79 -16.42 -13.49 -10.32
CA ASP A 79 -16.99 -12.39 -9.56
C ASP A 79 -17.82 -12.93 -8.38
N PRO A 80 -17.40 -12.71 -7.12
CA PRO A 80 -18.13 -13.18 -5.94
C PRO A 80 -19.46 -12.45 -5.73
N TYR A 81 -19.68 -11.32 -6.40
CA TYR A 81 -20.86 -10.45 -6.24
C TYR A 81 -21.59 -10.22 -7.56
N LYS A 82 -21.53 -11.18 -8.49
CA LYS A 82 -22.16 -11.08 -9.83
C LYS A 82 -23.65 -10.70 -9.83
N ASP A 83 -24.34 -10.94 -8.72
CA ASP A 83 -25.77 -10.68 -8.56
C ASP A 83 -26.05 -9.30 -7.95
N ASP A 84 -25.01 -8.50 -7.66
CA ASP A 84 -25.16 -7.14 -7.15
C ASP A 84 -25.89 -6.25 -8.16
N GLN A 85 -26.97 -5.64 -7.67
CA GLN A 85 -27.80 -4.76 -8.47
C GLN A 85 -27.22 -3.35 -8.49
N ILE A 86 -27.44 -2.65 -9.60
CA ILE A 86 -27.10 -1.24 -9.75
C ILE A 86 -27.96 -0.44 -8.76
N LEU A 87 -27.32 0.30 -7.85
CA LEU A 87 -28.00 1.21 -6.93
C LEU A 87 -28.55 2.43 -7.67
N PHE A 88 -27.71 3.03 -8.52
CA PHE A 88 -28.07 4.14 -9.40
C PHE A 88 -27.04 4.29 -10.52
N THR A 89 -27.33 5.13 -11.49
CA THR A 89 -26.44 5.42 -12.62
C THR A 89 -26.17 6.92 -12.71
N ILE A 90 -24.89 7.28 -12.80
CA ILE A 90 -24.46 8.65 -13.06
C ILE A 90 -24.25 8.80 -14.56
N THR A 91 -24.91 9.80 -15.14
CA THR A 91 -24.88 10.14 -16.57
C THR A 91 -24.55 11.62 -16.74
N ALA A 92 -24.37 12.05 -17.98
CA ALA A 92 -24.15 13.47 -18.29
C ALA A 92 -25.32 14.38 -17.87
N GLN A 93 -26.51 13.83 -17.63
CA GLN A 93 -27.70 14.59 -17.26
C GLN A 93 -27.82 14.81 -15.74
N ASN A 94 -27.17 13.99 -14.90
CA ASN A 94 -27.28 14.07 -13.44
C ASN A 94 -25.94 14.19 -12.70
N TYR A 95 -24.79 14.20 -13.40
CA TYR A 95 -23.46 14.23 -12.77
C TYR A 95 -23.26 15.39 -11.78
N GLU A 96 -23.95 16.52 -11.99
CA GLU A 96 -23.87 17.69 -11.11
C GLU A 96 -24.36 17.38 -9.68
N GLN A 97 -25.29 16.43 -9.53
CA GLN A 97 -25.77 15.96 -8.23
C GLN A 97 -24.70 15.19 -7.45
N TYR A 98 -23.66 14.71 -8.14
CA TYR A 98 -22.58 13.87 -7.59
C TYR A 98 -21.20 14.49 -7.85
N ALA A 99 -21.12 15.78 -8.15
CA ALA A 99 -19.90 16.42 -8.60
C ALA A 99 -18.76 16.31 -7.57
N ASP A 100 -19.08 16.27 -6.27
CA ASP A 100 -18.13 16.07 -5.18
C ASP A 100 -17.55 14.65 -5.11
N LYS A 101 -18.15 13.69 -5.81
CA LYS A 101 -17.71 12.29 -5.89
C LYS A 101 -16.98 11.94 -7.19
N LEU A 102 -16.86 12.89 -8.12
CA LEU A 102 -16.33 12.63 -9.46
C LEU A 102 -15.02 13.37 -9.69
N SER A 103 -14.03 12.68 -10.28
CA SER A 103 -12.80 13.33 -10.71
C SER A 103 -13.07 14.27 -11.90
N PRO A 104 -12.25 15.33 -12.10
CA PRO A 104 -12.37 16.18 -13.27
C PRO A 104 -12.31 15.41 -14.60
N GLY A 105 -11.50 14.34 -14.67
CA GLY A 105 -11.41 13.47 -15.83
C GLY A 105 -12.70 12.69 -16.08
N THR A 106 -13.32 12.17 -15.01
CA THR A 106 -14.61 11.48 -15.10
C THR A 106 -15.72 12.42 -15.58
N ILE A 107 -15.77 13.66 -15.04
CA ILE A 107 -16.71 14.68 -15.49
C ILE A 107 -16.48 15.04 -16.96
N ALA A 108 -15.22 15.19 -17.39
CA ALA A 108 -14.89 15.46 -18.78
C ALA A 108 -15.36 14.34 -19.71
N MET A 109 -15.25 13.07 -19.29
CA MET A 109 -15.74 11.92 -20.07
C MET A 109 -17.27 11.93 -20.20
N LEU A 110 -18.00 12.21 -19.11
CA LEU A 110 -19.46 12.35 -19.14
C LEU A 110 -19.90 13.46 -20.09
N LYS A 111 -19.21 14.61 -20.08
CA LYS A 111 -19.49 15.73 -21.00
C LYS A 111 -19.15 15.43 -22.45
N LYS A 112 -18.03 14.74 -22.70
CA LYS A 112 -17.54 14.43 -24.04
C LYS A 112 -18.39 13.36 -24.74
N TYR A 113 -18.90 12.40 -23.97
CA TYR A 113 -19.66 11.25 -24.49
C TYR A 113 -21.00 11.08 -23.76
N PRO A 114 -21.92 12.06 -23.89
CA PRO A 114 -23.11 12.15 -23.05
C PRO A 114 -24.11 11.00 -23.25
N ASP A 115 -24.09 10.35 -24.42
CA ASP A 115 -25.02 9.28 -24.78
C ASP A 115 -24.47 7.88 -24.51
N THR A 116 -23.14 7.73 -24.38
CA THR A 116 -22.47 6.41 -24.31
C THR A 116 -21.69 6.19 -23.02
N PHE A 117 -21.19 7.25 -22.38
CA PHE A 117 -20.45 7.12 -21.13
C PHE A 117 -21.37 7.32 -19.93
N LYS A 118 -21.37 6.34 -19.03
CA LYS A 118 -22.14 6.34 -17.78
C LYS A 118 -21.40 5.54 -16.71
N LEU A 119 -21.70 5.83 -15.45
CA LEU A 119 -21.15 5.11 -14.30
C LEU A 119 -22.29 4.39 -13.59
N ASN A 120 -22.27 3.07 -13.61
CA ASN A 120 -23.14 2.28 -12.77
C ASN A 120 -22.54 2.21 -11.37
N VAL A 121 -23.30 2.57 -10.35
CA VAL A 121 -22.88 2.50 -8.95
C VAL A 121 -23.48 1.26 -8.31
N TYR A 122 -22.63 0.46 -7.66
CA TYR A 122 -22.98 -0.80 -7.01
C TYR A 122 -22.75 -0.72 -5.49
N PRO A 123 -23.31 -1.65 -4.70
CA PRO A 123 -23.02 -1.74 -3.28
C PRO A 123 -21.52 -1.90 -2.99
N SER A 124 -21.03 -1.22 -1.95
CA SER A 124 -19.66 -1.42 -1.49
C SER A 124 -19.52 -2.79 -0.82
N ARG A 125 -18.47 -3.53 -1.18
CA ARG A 125 -18.10 -4.81 -0.56
C ARG A 125 -16.69 -4.71 0.00
N ARG A 126 -16.49 -5.10 1.27
CA ARG A 126 -15.16 -5.18 1.88
C ARG A 126 -14.63 -6.61 1.85
N SER A 127 -14.26 -7.05 0.65
CA SER A 127 -13.90 -8.44 0.35
C SER A 127 -12.45 -8.83 0.66
N ALA A 128 -11.56 -7.85 0.85
CA ALA A 128 -10.14 -8.12 1.07
C ALA A 128 -9.91 -8.91 2.37
N SER A 129 -9.16 -10.00 2.25
CA SER A 129 -8.68 -10.86 3.33
C SER A 129 -7.19 -11.16 3.09
N TYR A 130 -6.47 -11.48 4.16
CA TYR A 130 -5.05 -11.81 4.13
C TYR A 130 -4.78 -13.02 5.03
N PRO A 131 -3.65 -13.72 4.83
CA PRO A 131 -3.23 -14.79 5.72
C PRO A 131 -3.05 -14.30 7.16
N GLU A 132 -3.29 -15.18 8.13
CA GLU A 132 -3.19 -14.87 9.57
C GLU A 132 -1.82 -14.30 9.96
N TRP A 133 -0.72 -14.91 9.49
CA TRP A 133 0.64 -14.43 9.75
C TRP A 133 0.84 -12.97 9.33
N LEU A 134 0.19 -12.52 8.26
CA LEU A 134 0.30 -11.15 7.78
C LEU A 134 -0.39 -10.19 8.74
N TYR A 135 -1.54 -10.58 9.29
CA TYR A 135 -2.26 -9.78 10.27
C TYR A 135 -1.50 -9.68 11.60
N GLU A 136 -1.01 -10.80 12.11
CA GLU A 136 -0.21 -10.83 13.35
C GLU A 136 1.04 -9.94 13.22
N ASN A 137 1.76 -10.08 12.11
CA ASN A 137 2.94 -9.28 11.83
C ASN A 137 2.61 -7.81 11.63
N SER A 138 1.47 -7.48 11.01
CA SER A 138 1.03 -6.08 10.87
C SER A 138 0.77 -5.46 12.24
N ILE A 139 0.05 -6.15 13.12
CA ILE A 139 -0.18 -5.67 14.50
C ILE A 139 1.15 -5.49 15.24
N TRP A 140 2.08 -6.44 15.10
CA TRP A 140 3.42 -6.33 15.69
C TRP A 140 4.20 -5.12 15.13
N ASN A 141 4.16 -4.91 13.82
CA ASN A 141 4.87 -3.82 13.14
C ASN A 141 4.44 -2.43 13.64
N ALA A 142 3.18 -2.26 14.07
CA ALA A 142 2.66 -0.98 14.56
C ALA A 142 3.57 -0.34 15.63
N SER A 143 4.09 -1.14 16.57
CA SER A 143 4.97 -0.66 17.65
C SER A 143 6.45 -0.94 17.43
N ASN A 144 6.85 -1.50 16.28
CA ASN A 144 8.23 -1.95 16.06
C ASN A 144 8.90 -1.31 14.86
N THR A 145 8.16 -1.05 13.77
CA THR A 145 8.71 -0.50 12.53
C THR A 145 9.25 0.90 12.75
N ASP A 146 10.49 1.12 12.34
CA ASP A 146 11.14 2.42 12.33
C ASP A 146 11.68 2.75 10.94
N TRP A 147 11.87 4.03 10.69
CA TRP A 147 12.72 4.48 9.61
C TRP A 147 14.20 4.31 9.98
N CYS A 148 15.04 4.05 8.97
CA CYS A 148 16.48 4.20 9.12
C CYS A 148 16.83 5.64 9.50
N ASP A 149 17.67 5.79 10.51
CA ASP A 149 18.19 7.08 10.96
C ASP A 149 19.71 7.00 11.15
N PRO A 150 20.52 7.74 10.36
CA PRO A 150 20.10 8.60 9.26
C PRO A 150 19.58 7.79 8.04
N PRO A 151 18.88 8.43 7.10
CA PRO A 151 18.51 7.80 5.82
C PRO A 151 19.75 7.30 5.03
N PRO A 152 19.60 6.37 4.07
CA PRO A 152 20.72 5.73 3.36
C PRO A 152 21.77 6.70 2.79
N ASP A 153 21.32 7.80 2.19
CA ASP A 153 22.19 8.83 1.59
C ASP A 153 22.37 10.06 2.48
N GLY A 154 22.11 9.93 3.79
CA GLY A 154 22.28 10.99 4.78
C GLY A 154 21.00 11.79 5.10
N PRO A 155 21.11 12.78 6.02
CA PRO A 155 19.96 13.40 6.68
C PRO A 155 19.03 14.22 5.78
N ASN A 156 19.50 14.65 4.59
CA ASN A 156 18.71 15.41 3.63
C ASN A 156 18.22 14.57 2.45
N SER A 157 18.36 13.25 2.51
CA SER A 157 17.90 12.38 1.43
C SER A 157 16.38 12.23 1.45
N ALA A 158 15.79 12.22 0.25
CA ALA A 158 14.39 11.80 0.05
C ALA A 158 14.24 10.27 0.11
N GLN A 159 15.35 9.53 0.05
CA GLN A 159 15.31 8.08 0.23
C GLN A 159 14.88 7.73 1.65
N ARG A 160 14.16 6.62 1.74
CA ARG A 160 13.66 6.07 2.99
C ARG A 160 13.99 4.58 2.99
N CYS A 161 14.40 4.06 4.12
CA CYS A 161 14.51 2.62 4.35
C CYS A 161 13.96 2.25 5.71
N VAL A 162 13.54 1.01 5.85
CA VAL A 162 13.14 0.42 7.13
C VAL A 162 14.19 -0.65 7.47
N PRO A 163 14.86 -0.59 8.64
CA PRO A 163 15.83 -1.61 9.05
C PRO A 163 15.20 -3.00 9.13
N ARG A 164 15.90 -4.03 8.65
CA ARG A 164 15.31 -5.39 8.52
C ARG A 164 14.81 -5.99 9.83
N ASP A 165 15.41 -5.61 10.96
CA ASP A 165 15.11 -6.09 12.31
C ASP A 165 13.95 -5.34 12.99
N THR A 166 13.46 -4.26 12.39
CA THR A 166 12.35 -3.46 12.96
C THR A 166 10.99 -3.84 12.38
N TRP A 167 10.92 -4.75 11.40
CA TRP A 167 9.65 -5.18 10.80
C TRP A 167 9.60 -6.69 10.55
N ARG A 168 8.37 -7.19 10.44
CA ARG A 168 8.04 -8.54 9.99
C ARG A 168 7.17 -8.46 8.73
N PRO A 169 7.17 -9.49 7.86
CA PRO A 169 6.29 -9.59 6.71
C PRO A 169 4.84 -9.21 7.04
N GLY A 170 4.43 -8.01 6.66
CA GLY A 170 3.16 -7.42 7.02
C GLY A 170 3.00 -6.01 6.46
N VAL A 171 2.01 -5.27 6.95
CA VAL A 171 1.93 -3.82 6.75
C VAL A 171 2.97 -3.16 7.65
N PHE A 172 3.81 -2.30 7.07
CA PHE A 172 4.94 -1.68 7.78
C PHE A 172 4.45 -0.70 8.85
N PHE A 173 3.54 0.19 8.47
CA PHE A 173 3.01 1.23 9.34
C PHE A 173 1.48 1.17 9.34
N PRO A 174 0.85 0.21 10.05
CA PRO A 174 -0.61 0.08 10.02
C PRO A 174 -1.34 1.35 10.46
N ILE A 175 -0.74 2.15 11.35
CA ILE A 175 -1.26 3.46 11.73
C ILE A 175 -0.26 4.51 11.23
N PRO A 176 -0.32 4.90 9.95
CA PRO A 176 0.65 5.83 9.39
C PRO A 176 0.46 7.23 9.99
N LYS A 177 1.55 7.82 10.49
CA LYS A 177 1.61 9.16 11.08
C LYS A 177 1.86 10.25 10.05
N ASP A 178 2.44 9.89 8.90
CA ASP A 178 2.72 10.81 7.81
C ASP A 178 2.53 10.18 6.42
N GLY A 179 2.67 11.01 5.38
CA GLY A 179 2.54 10.58 3.99
C GLY A 179 3.65 9.65 3.52
N GLY A 180 4.83 9.67 4.15
CA GLY A 180 5.93 8.77 3.83
C GLY A 180 5.61 7.33 4.25
N GLU A 181 5.09 7.15 5.46
CA GLU A 181 4.62 5.85 5.98
C GLU A 181 3.46 5.30 5.14
N ALA A 182 2.49 6.16 4.80
CA ALA A 182 1.38 5.79 3.92
C ALA A 182 1.88 5.38 2.52
N MET A 183 2.82 6.12 1.94
CA MET A 183 3.39 5.81 0.63
C MET A 183 4.22 4.52 0.66
N TYR A 184 4.91 4.24 1.76
CA TYR A 184 5.70 3.03 1.91
C TYR A 184 4.81 1.79 1.96
N ASN A 185 3.72 1.84 2.74
CA ASN A 185 2.71 0.79 2.73
C ASN A 185 2.09 0.61 1.33
N HIS A 186 1.81 1.71 0.62
CA HIS A 186 1.26 1.63 -0.74
C HIS A 186 2.24 1.06 -1.75
N THR A 187 3.52 1.39 -1.63
CA THR A 187 4.58 0.87 -2.51
C THR A 187 4.76 -0.62 -2.28
N PHE A 188 4.83 -1.03 -1.02
CA PHE A 188 5.15 -2.39 -0.59
C PHE A 188 3.93 -3.16 -0.08
N TYR A 189 2.75 -2.94 -0.65
CA TYR A 189 1.56 -3.67 -0.25
C TYR A 189 1.68 -5.16 -0.61
N PHE A 190 1.04 -6.02 0.18
CA PHE A 190 1.04 -7.45 -0.07
C PHE A 190 0.03 -7.82 -1.16
N PHE A 191 0.50 -8.56 -2.18
CA PHE A 191 -0.34 -9.12 -3.25
C PHE A 191 -0.04 -10.61 -3.51
N GLY A 192 0.45 -11.32 -2.48
CA GLY A 192 0.89 -12.71 -2.57
C GLY A 192 2.42 -12.83 -2.51
N LYS A 193 2.93 -13.99 -2.08
CA LYS A 193 4.38 -14.25 -1.99
C LYS A 193 5.05 -14.28 -3.37
N TRP A 194 4.33 -14.73 -4.39
CA TRP A 194 4.76 -14.75 -5.77
C TRP A 194 3.54 -14.88 -6.69
N PHE A 195 3.70 -14.50 -7.96
CA PHE A 195 2.73 -14.83 -8.99
C PHE A 195 3.42 -15.01 -10.35
N THR A 196 2.76 -15.76 -11.23
CA THR A 196 3.09 -15.78 -12.66
C THR A 196 1.88 -15.30 -13.43
N SER A 197 2.07 -14.34 -14.33
CA SER A 197 1.02 -13.81 -15.17
C SER A 197 1.46 -13.81 -16.64
N VAL A 198 0.48 -13.75 -17.54
CA VAL A 198 0.72 -13.46 -18.95
C VAL A 198 0.07 -12.12 -19.24
N ALA A 199 0.91 -11.12 -19.53
CA ALA A 199 0.51 -9.78 -19.88
C ALA A 199 0.36 -9.66 -21.41
N TYR A 200 -0.76 -9.09 -21.83
CA TYR A 200 -1.07 -8.80 -23.23
C TYR A 200 -1.05 -7.28 -23.42
N GLY A 201 -0.13 -6.80 -24.25
CA GLY A 201 -0.02 -5.40 -24.65
C GLY A 201 -0.37 -5.26 -26.13
N PHE A 202 -1.19 -4.27 -26.46
CA PHE A 202 -1.59 -3.98 -27.83
C PHE A 202 -1.18 -2.55 -28.18
N ASN A 203 -0.26 -2.40 -29.12
CA ASN A 203 0.06 -1.11 -29.70
C ASN A 203 -0.91 -0.85 -30.85
N ALA A 204 -1.93 -0.02 -30.61
CA ALA A 204 -2.92 0.35 -31.62
C ALA A 204 -2.40 1.48 -32.53
N PHE A 205 -2.57 1.32 -33.83
CA PHE A 205 -2.16 2.28 -34.86
C PHE A 205 -3.36 3.10 -35.38
N PRO A 206 -3.13 4.28 -35.98
CA PRO A 206 -4.22 5.16 -36.45
C PRO A 206 -5.15 4.57 -37.51
N ASP A 207 -4.69 3.57 -38.25
CA ASP A 207 -5.46 2.84 -39.27
C ASP A 207 -6.33 1.71 -38.68
N GLY A 208 -6.26 1.51 -37.36
CA GLY A 208 -7.01 0.47 -36.66
C GLY A 208 -6.30 -0.88 -36.60
N ASP A 209 -5.11 -1.02 -37.19
CA ASP A 209 -4.27 -2.19 -36.99
C ASP A 209 -3.61 -2.15 -35.61
N TYR A 210 -3.09 -3.30 -35.14
CA TYR A 210 -2.38 -3.38 -33.87
C TYR A 210 -1.24 -4.38 -33.88
N ALA A 211 -0.20 -4.09 -33.11
CA ALA A 211 0.86 -5.04 -32.80
C ALA A 211 0.65 -5.61 -31.39
N GLU A 212 0.51 -6.93 -31.31
CA GLU A 212 0.42 -7.66 -30.05
C GLU A 212 1.82 -7.94 -29.48
N HIS A 213 1.96 -7.69 -28.18
CA HIS A 213 3.09 -8.07 -27.36
C HIS A 213 2.58 -8.94 -26.22
N VAL A 214 3.04 -10.18 -26.17
CA VAL A 214 2.68 -11.10 -25.11
C VAL A 214 3.92 -11.39 -24.29
N LYS A 215 3.82 -11.18 -22.99
CA LYS A 215 4.92 -11.35 -22.04
C LYS A 215 4.47 -12.24 -20.90
N ARG A 216 5.29 -13.20 -20.51
CA ARG A 216 5.11 -13.91 -19.24
C ARG A 216 5.93 -13.20 -18.18
N GLU A 217 5.27 -12.79 -17.11
CA GLU A 217 5.91 -12.17 -15.96
C GLU A 217 5.90 -13.14 -14.78
N ARG A 218 6.99 -13.17 -14.03
CA ARG A 218 7.12 -13.91 -12.79
C ARG A 218 7.62 -12.95 -11.75
N TRP A 219 6.86 -12.80 -10.67
CA TRP A 219 7.17 -11.89 -9.58
C TRP A 219 7.35 -12.68 -8.30
N LEU A 220 8.38 -12.32 -7.53
CA LEU A 220 8.70 -12.87 -6.23
C LEU A 220 8.80 -11.73 -5.22
N GLN A 221 7.98 -11.78 -4.19
CA GLN A 221 7.94 -10.78 -3.12
C GLN A 221 8.91 -11.18 -2.00
N VAL A 222 10.22 -11.03 -2.23
CA VAL A 222 11.29 -11.49 -1.31
C VAL A 222 11.14 -10.93 0.10
N MET A 223 10.64 -9.70 0.24
CA MET A 223 10.36 -9.09 1.54
C MET A 223 9.31 -9.85 2.37
N TYR A 224 8.41 -10.60 1.74
CA TYR A 224 7.39 -11.38 2.43
C TYR A 224 7.78 -12.85 2.66
N LEU A 225 9.04 -13.22 2.37
CA LEU A 225 9.58 -14.56 2.55
C LEU A 225 10.45 -14.63 3.81
N GLU A 226 10.30 -15.70 4.59
CA GLU A 226 11.05 -15.93 5.83
C GLU A 226 11.67 -17.33 5.88
N GLY A 227 12.69 -17.47 6.74
CA GLY A 227 13.40 -18.73 6.94
C GLY A 227 13.87 -19.33 5.62
N ASP A 228 13.56 -20.61 5.43
CA ASP A 228 13.97 -21.39 4.26
C ASP A 228 13.28 -20.97 2.94
N GLU A 229 12.21 -20.17 3.00
CA GLU A 229 11.58 -19.62 1.79
C GLU A 229 12.39 -18.47 1.19
N ARG A 230 13.21 -17.79 1.99
CA ARG A 230 13.94 -16.61 1.54
C ARG A 230 15.14 -17.03 0.70
N PRO A 231 15.22 -16.61 -0.57
CA PRO A 231 16.39 -16.89 -1.39
C PRO A 231 17.62 -16.17 -0.84
N THR A 232 18.78 -16.82 -0.96
CA THR A 232 20.08 -16.29 -0.51
C THR A 232 21.06 -16.20 -1.67
N GLY A 233 22.06 -15.33 -1.53
CA GLY A 233 23.13 -15.15 -2.51
C GLY A 233 23.30 -13.69 -2.93
N ASP A 234 24.43 -13.40 -3.60
CA ASP A 234 24.88 -12.04 -3.90
C ASP A 234 23.78 -11.14 -4.50
N ILE A 235 22.93 -11.68 -5.37
CA ILE A 235 21.84 -10.92 -6.01
C ILE A 235 20.74 -10.54 -5.00
N PHE A 236 20.39 -11.44 -4.09
CA PHE A 236 19.32 -11.27 -3.11
C PHE A 236 19.75 -10.47 -1.89
N ASP A 237 21.05 -10.43 -1.60
CA ASP A 237 21.61 -9.80 -0.40
C ASP A 237 22.28 -8.43 -0.69
N ARG A 238 22.46 -8.07 -1.97
CA ARG A 238 23.06 -6.78 -2.38
C ARG A 238 22.25 -5.59 -1.87
N ASN A 239 22.95 -4.51 -1.48
CA ASN A 239 22.37 -3.22 -1.09
C ASN A 239 21.31 -3.29 0.03
N GLY A 240 21.45 -4.23 0.98
CA GLY A 240 20.49 -4.42 2.07
C GLY A 240 19.36 -5.40 1.75
N GLY A 241 19.40 -6.01 0.57
CA GLY A 241 18.57 -7.13 0.16
C GLY A 241 17.44 -6.76 -0.81
N ALA A 242 16.97 -7.75 -1.56
CA ALA A 242 15.87 -7.56 -2.50
C ALA A 242 14.52 -7.43 -1.78
N ALA A 243 13.74 -6.39 -2.13
CA ALA A 243 12.34 -6.31 -1.75
C ALA A 243 11.47 -7.17 -2.68
N TRP A 244 11.74 -7.05 -3.98
CA TRP A 244 11.09 -7.79 -5.07
C TRP A 244 12.16 -8.34 -6.00
N CYS A 245 11.85 -9.47 -6.62
CA CYS A 245 12.54 -9.93 -7.81
C CYS A 245 11.49 -10.18 -8.89
N PHE A 246 11.84 -9.91 -10.13
CA PHE A 246 10.97 -10.19 -11.26
C PHE A 246 11.75 -10.77 -12.43
N SER A 247 11.06 -11.54 -13.26
CA SER A 247 11.54 -11.91 -14.58
C SER A 247 10.42 -11.81 -15.59
N GLN A 248 10.79 -11.47 -16.81
CA GLN A 248 9.91 -11.32 -17.94
C GLN A 248 10.47 -12.11 -19.12
N GLU A 249 9.60 -12.88 -19.77
CA GLU A 249 9.87 -13.64 -20.98
C GLU A 249 8.95 -13.12 -22.09
N ASP A 250 9.54 -12.69 -23.21
CA ASP A 250 8.77 -12.34 -24.39
C ASP A 250 8.23 -13.62 -25.04
N LEU A 251 6.91 -13.69 -25.23
CA LEU A 251 6.22 -14.78 -25.94
C LEU A 251 5.83 -14.36 -27.37
N ALA A 252 5.52 -13.08 -27.56
CA ALA A 252 5.24 -12.49 -28.86
C ALA A 252 5.71 -11.01 -28.88
N PRO A 253 6.08 -10.47 -30.06
CA PRO A 253 6.06 -11.10 -31.39
C PRO A 253 7.21 -12.10 -31.63
N PRO A 254 7.17 -12.92 -32.69
CA PRO A 254 8.21 -13.92 -32.98
C PRO A 254 9.64 -13.38 -33.04
N ARG A 255 9.79 -12.09 -33.38
CA ARG A 255 11.10 -11.41 -33.44
C ARG A 255 11.79 -11.30 -32.07
N THR A 256 11.03 -11.14 -30.99
CA THR A 256 11.57 -11.00 -29.62
C THR A 256 11.26 -12.20 -28.74
N ALA A 257 10.42 -13.13 -29.21
CA ALA A 257 10.07 -14.34 -28.49
C ALA A 257 11.30 -15.11 -27.98
N GLY A 258 11.26 -15.50 -26.71
CA GLY A 258 12.37 -16.16 -26.00
C GLY A 258 13.36 -15.19 -25.34
N THR A 259 13.25 -13.88 -25.57
CA THR A 259 14.07 -12.90 -24.83
C THR A 259 13.66 -12.88 -23.37
N MET A 260 14.65 -12.91 -22.48
CA MET A 260 14.48 -12.89 -21.04
C MET A 260 15.07 -11.62 -20.44
N PHE A 261 14.33 -11.00 -19.54
CA PHE A 261 14.78 -9.90 -18.70
C PHE A 261 14.51 -10.26 -17.23
N SER A 262 15.43 -9.96 -16.33
CA SER A 262 15.28 -10.24 -14.90
C SER A 262 15.93 -9.14 -14.06
N GLY A 263 15.36 -8.86 -12.89
CA GLY A 263 15.84 -7.84 -11.96
C GLY A 263 15.38 -8.06 -10.53
#